data_AF-A0A844M505-F1
#
_entry.id   AF-A0A844M505-F1
#
_cell.length_a   1.000
_cell.length_b   1.000
_cell.length_c   1.000
_cell.angle_alpha   90.00
_cell.angle_beta   90.00
_cell.angle_gamma   90.00
#
_symmetry.space_group_name_H-M   'P 1'
#
loop_
_entity.id
_entity.type
_entity.pdbx_description
1 polymer ?
#
loop_
_entity_poly.entity_id
_entity_poly.type
_entity_poly.pdbx_seq_one_letter_code
_entity_poly.pdbx_strand_id
1 'polypeptide(L)'
;MVLLNKLSSLALTSTLTFLALAASSVNSAEAALFKFSFTSEEANGYFIYDDSIQGTVLSPNSTAYYGAVREYQINSGNGVFEGTNAAAIVFLPRQEDGILAPETDDFLLQESAVEREPQSEFALVSYFHYPKGTFSGSTEIRTSVPSTAQAEIFPNVDFPNTLGEVVFRGNVQTRIERVPEPALIFALLGVSVWFLVSRRQCKDAKFRISTNL
;
A
#
# COMPACT_ATOMS: atom_id res chain seq x y z
N MET A 1 -51.32 -44.49 -39.16
CA MET A 1 -51.82 -44.49 -37.76
C MET A 1 -50.60 -44.27 -36.86
N VAL A 2 -50.43 -43.11 -36.21
CA VAL A 2 -51.13 -42.70 -34.96
C VAL A 2 -50.70 -43.67 -33.85
N LEU A 3 -50.06 -43.32 -32.73
CA LEU A 3 -50.01 -42.09 -31.95
C LEU A 3 -48.92 -42.24 -30.85
N LEU A 4 -48.31 -41.13 -30.44
CA LEU A 4 -47.82 -40.81 -29.08
C LEU A 4 -46.99 -41.86 -28.27
N ASN A 5 -45.69 -41.57 -28.14
CA ASN A 5 -44.90 -41.98 -26.97
C ASN A 5 -44.98 -40.88 -25.89
N LYS A 6 -45.72 -41.14 -24.81
CA LYS A 6 -45.67 -40.39 -23.55
C LYS A 6 -44.69 -41.11 -22.62
N LEU A 7 -43.54 -40.51 -22.31
CA LEU A 7 -42.70 -40.95 -21.20
C LEU A 7 -42.38 -39.77 -20.30
N SER A 8 -43.18 -39.72 -19.23
CA SER A 8 -42.87 -39.35 -17.85
C SER A 8 -41.84 -38.24 -17.59
N SER A 9 -42.37 -37.09 -17.17
CA SER A 9 -41.69 -36.16 -16.27
C SER A 9 -41.61 -36.78 -14.88
N LEU A 10 -40.41 -37.06 -14.38
CA LEU A 10 -40.12 -37.19 -12.96
C LEU A 10 -38.88 -36.35 -12.68
N ALA A 11 -39.12 -35.23 -12.01
CA ALA A 11 -38.10 -34.35 -11.47
C ALA A 11 -37.30 -35.10 -10.39
N LEU A 12 -35.98 -35.09 -10.51
CA LEU A 12 -35.07 -35.40 -9.41
C LEU A 12 -34.28 -34.13 -9.11
N THR A 13 -34.80 -33.37 -8.16
CA THR A 13 -34.05 -32.38 -7.39
C THR A 13 -33.08 -33.11 -6.49
N SER A 14 -31.78 -32.90 -6.69
CA SER A 14 -30.76 -33.12 -5.66
C SER A 14 -29.80 -31.93 -5.66
N THR A 15 -30.26 -30.83 -5.06
CA THR A 15 -29.41 -29.82 -4.44
C THR A 15 -28.62 -30.49 -3.32
N LEU A 16 -27.40 -30.94 -3.63
CA LEU A 16 -26.40 -31.28 -2.62
C LEU A 16 -25.61 -30.02 -2.31
N THR A 17 -26.11 -29.31 -1.31
CA THR A 17 -25.38 -28.53 -0.31
C THR A 17 -23.91 -28.92 -0.22
N PHE A 18 -23.03 -28.14 -0.84
CA PHE A 18 -21.61 -28.15 -0.55
C PHE A 18 -21.30 -26.99 0.40
N LEU A 19 -21.13 -27.37 1.67
CA LEU A 19 -20.38 -26.69 2.73
C LEU A 19 -20.65 -25.18 2.90
N ALA A 20 -21.75 -24.90 3.60
CA ALA A 20 -21.70 -23.94 4.70
C ALA A 20 -20.84 -24.53 5.83
N LEU A 21 -19.52 -24.38 5.72
CA LEU A 21 -18.56 -24.41 6.83
C LEU A 21 -17.76 -23.12 6.67
N ALA A 22 -18.19 -22.06 7.35
CA ALA A 22 -17.54 -21.71 8.61
C ALA A 22 -16.03 -21.48 8.43
N ALA A 23 -15.66 -20.53 7.58
CA ALA A 23 -14.70 -19.55 8.06
C ALA A 23 -15.54 -18.48 8.75
N SER A 24 -15.80 -18.69 10.03
CA SER A 24 -15.88 -17.57 10.97
C SER A 24 -14.74 -16.64 10.57
N SER A 25 -15.04 -15.48 10.00
CA SER A 25 -14.06 -14.41 9.90
C SER A 25 -13.77 -14.04 11.33
N VAL A 26 -12.88 -14.81 11.95
CA VAL A 26 -12.15 -14.39 13.12
C VAL A 26 -11.61 -13.03 12.68
N ASN A 27 -12.08 -11.96 13.32
CA ASN A 27 -11.45 -10.66 13.23
C ASN A 27 -10.04 -10.81 13.81
N SER A 28 -9.16 -11.55 13.14
CA SER A 28 -7.78 -11.16 13.08
C SER A 28 -7.85 -9.77 12.46
N ALA A 29 -7.38 -8.75 13.16
CA ALA A 29 -7.07 -7.48 12.51
C ALA A 29 -6.11 -7.84 11.37
N GLU A 30 -6.65 -8.02 10.18
CA GLU A 30 -5.92 -8.46 9.01
C GLU A 30 -4.94 -7.35 8.70
N ALA A 31 -3.64 -7.68 8.71
CA ALA A 31 -2.55 -6.73 8.52
C ALA A 31 -2.88 -5.83 7.32
N ALA A 32 -3.09 -4.54 7.59
CA ALA A 32 -3.53 -3.60 6.57
C ALA A 32 -2.31 -2.84 6.06
N LEU A 33 -2.11 -2.89 4.75
CA LEU A 33 -1.15 -2.01 4.10
C LEU A 33 -1.77 -0.62 3.96
N PHE A 34 -1.01 0.40 4.29
CA PHE A 34 -1.37 1.80 4.10
C PHE A 34 -0.34 2.48 3.21
N LYS A 35 -0.81 3.36 2.34
CA LYS A 35 0.03 4.21 1.50
C LYS A 35 -0.06 5.65 2.00
N PHE A 36 1.04 6.14 2.56
CA PHE A 36 1.24 7.58 2.74
C PHE A 36 1.74 8.17 1.43
N SER A 37 1.10 9.22 0.93
CA SER A 37 1.53 9.95 -0.26
C SER A 37 1.64 11.44 0.04
N PHE A 38 2.57 12.11 -0.62
CA PHE A 38 2.73 13.56 -0.55
C PHE A 38 3.00 14.17 -1.93
N THR A 39 2.58 15.41 -2.14
CA THR A 39 2.80 16.13 -3.40
C THR A 39 2.89 17.64 -3.23
N SER A 40 3.80 18.25 -3.98
CA SER A 40 3.93 19.69 -4.24
C SER A 40 4.43 19.89 -5.68
N GLU A 41 4.72 21.13 -6.08
CA GLU A 41 5.32 21.43 -7.37
C GLU A 41 6.77 20.92 -7.48
N GLU A 42 7.50 20.86 -6.36
CA GLU A 42 8.95 20.59 -6.32
C GLU A 42 9.32 19.21 -5.75
N ALA A 43 8.39 18.57 -5.03
CA ALA A 43 8.60 17.25 -4.45
C ALA A 43 7.30 16.44 -4.37
N ASN A 44 7.40 15.16 -4.67
CA ASN A 44 6.29 14.21 -4.54
C ASN A 44 6.82 12.82 -4.22
N GLY A 45 5.97 11.99 -3.63
CA GLY A 45 6.39 10.64 -3.29
C GLY A 45 5.36 9.91 -2.47
N TYR A 46 5.74 8.71 -2.06
CA TYR A 46 4.93 7.86 -1.20
C TYR A 46 5.80 6.85 -0.47
N PHE A 47 5.21 6.26 0.57
CA PHE A 47 5.69 5.00 1.14
C PHE A 47 4.49 4.14 1.56
N ILE A 48 4.62 2.83 1.33
CA ILE A 48 3.64 1.81 1.69
C ILE A 48 4.16 1.08 2.92
N TYR A 49 3.35 1.01 3.98
CA TYR A 49 3.72 0.37 5.23
C TYR A 49 2.64 -0.56 5.77
N ASP A 50 3.11 -1.54 6.55
CA ASP A 50 2.33 -2.57 7.22
C ASP A 50 2.04 -2.14 8.66
N ASP A 51 0.76 -1.91 8.98
CA ASP A 51 0.33 -1.43 10.30
C ASP A 51 0.35 -2.53 11.38
N SER A 52 0.57 -3.79 11.00
CA SER A 52 0.67 -4.91 11.94
C SER A 52 2.05 -5.05 12.58
N ILE A 53 3.05 -4.33 12.06
CA ILE A 53 4.41 -4.37 12.58
C ILE A 53 4.47 -3.73 13.97
N GLN A 54 5.05 -4.44 14.93
CA GLN A 54 5.19 -3.94 16.28
C GLN A 54 6.24 -2.82 16.34
N GLY A 55 5.83 -1.66 16.83
CA GLY A 55 6.72 -0.52 17.04
C GLY A 55 7.72 -0.74 18.18
N THR A 56 8.94 -0.22 18.01
CA THR A 56 9.96 -0.11 19.05
C THR A 56 9.90 1.28 19.65
N VAL A 57 9.55 1.37 20.94
CA VAL A 57 9.52 2.64 21.68
C VAL A 57 10.96 3.11 21.91
N LEU A 58 11.36 4.20 21.25
CA LEU A 58 12.69 4.79 21.40
C LEU A 58 12.75 5.78 22.57
N SER A 59 11.63 6.48 22.80
CA SER A 59 11.43 7.40 23.92
C SER A 59 9.93 7.56 24.19
N PRO A 60 9.50 8.24 25.27
CA PRO A 60 8.08 8.56 25.49
C PRO A 60 7.41 9.29 24.32
N ASN A 61 8.21 9.96 23.49
CA ASN A 61 7.77 10.77 22.36
C ASN A 61 8.09 10.15 21.00
N SER A 62 8.64 8.94 20.96
CA SER A 62 9.11 8.35 19.70
C SER A 62 8.87 6.85 19.64
N THR A 63 8.32 6.39 18.53
CA THR A 63 8.21 4.96 18.21
C THR A 63 8.60 4.72 16.76
N ALA A 64 9.52 3.79 16.56
CA ALA A 64 10.00 3.38 15.24
C ALA A 64 9.45 2.01 14.85
N TYR A 65 8.92 1.91 13.64
CA TYR A 65 8.36 0.69 13.05
C TYR A 65 9.35 0.17 12.01
N TYR A 66 10.43 -0.46 12.49
CA TYR A 66 11.50 -0.98 11.64
C TYR A 66 10.99 -2.06 10.68
N GLY A 67 11.34 -1.94 9.39
CA GLY A 67 10.90 -2.86 8.34
C GLY A 67 9.39 -2.82 8.03
N ALA A 68 8.67 -1.82 8.55
CA ALA A 68 7.25 -1.64 8.24
C ALA A 68 7.03 -1.15 6.83
N VAL A 69 7.95 -0.33 6.29
CA VAL A 69 7.85 0.18 4.91
C VAL A 69 8.33 -0.89 3.94
N ARG A 70 7.46 -1.26 3.00
CA ARG A 70 7.69 -2.31 1.99
C ARG A 70 8.12 -1.75 0.64
N GLU A 71 7.78 -0.49 0.40
CA GLU A 71 8.04 0.21 -0.85
C GLU A 71 7.96 1.70 -0.58
N TYR A 72 8.91 2.48 -1.10
CA TYR A 72 8.81 3.92 -1.11
C TYR A 72 9.44 4.49 -2.38
N GLN A 73 8.98 5.67 -2.77
CA GLN A 73 9.59 6.48 -3.81
C GLN A 73 9.43 7.95 -3.45
N ILE A 74 10.53 8.70 -3.53
CA ILE A 74 10.58 10.14 -3.27
C ILE A 74 11.26 10.80 -4.45
N ASN A 75 10.51 11.62 -5.18
CA ASN A 75 11.02 12.54 -6.17
C ASN A 75 11.14 13.91 -5.53
N SER A 76 12.38 14.37 -5.40
CA SER A 76 12.69 15.78 -5.11
C SER A 76 13.31 16.36 -6.37
N GLY A 77 13.18 17.67 -6.62
CA GLY A 77 13.83 18.31 -7.77
C GLY A 77 15.34 18.03 -7.93
N ASN A 78 15.98 17.51 -6.86
CA ASN A 78 17.39 17.11 -6.79
C ASN A 78 17.66 15.60 -6.99
N GLY A 79 16.63 14.77 -7.21
CA GLY A 79 16.79 13.34 -7.48
C GLY A 79 15.59 12.47 -7.08
N VAL A 80 15.63 11.22 -7.53
CA VAL A 80 14.67 10.17 -7.17
C VAL A 80 15.33 9.19 -6.21
N PHE A 81 14.68 8.94 -5.09
CA PHE A 81 15.08 7.95 -4.09
C PHE A 81 14.00 6.88 -3.99
N GLU A 82 14.36 5.61 -4.06
CA GLU A 82 13.43 4.50 -3.99
C GLU A 82 14.05 3.31 -3.30
N GLY A 83 13.22 2.50 -2.65
CA GLY A 83 13.67 1.35 -1.88
C GLY A 83 12.51 0.53 -1.34
N THR A 84 12.83 -0.62 -0.76
CA THR A 84 11.84 -1.64 -0.34
C THR A 84 11.93 -2.00 1.13
N ASN A 85 12.86 -1.39 1.86
CA ASN A 85 13.02 -1.64 3.29
C ASN A 85 13.38 -0.33 4.00
N ALA A 86 12.46 0.16 4.82
CA ALA A 86 12.64 1.36 5.61
C ALA A 86 11.78 1.29 6.89
N ALA A 87 12.04 2.20 7.80
CA ALA A 87 11.23 2.43 8.98
C ALA A 87 10.23 3.56 8.75
N ALA A 88 9.02 3.38 9.28
CA ALA A 88 8.13 4.49 9.57
C ALA A 88 8.35 4.91 11.02
N ILE A 89 8.45 6.20 11.31
CA ILE A 89 8.69 6.70 12.66
C ILE A 89 7.63 7.74 13.00
N VAL A 90 7.07 7.66 14.20
CA VAL A 90 6.22 8.71 14.76
C VAL A 90 7.00 9.38 15.88
N PHE A 91 7.25 10.67 15.74
CA PHE A 91 8.06 11.45 16.67
C PHE A 91 7.36 12.74 17.07
N LEU A 92 7.34 13.01 18.36
CA LEU A 92 6.65 14.14 18.96
C LEU A 92 7.69 15.03 19.67
N PRO A 93 8.48 15.84 18.95
CA PRO A 93 9.45 16.73 19.60
C PRO A 93 8.74 17.69 20.56
N ARG A 94 9.15 17.69 21.83
CA ARG A 94 8.59 18.54 22.89
C ARG A 94 9.70 19.26 23.62
N GLN A 95 9.53 20.56 23.80
CA GLN A 95 10.50 21.37 24.53
C GLN A 95 10.50 21.02 26.03
N GLU A 96 9.34 20.65 26.59
CA GLU A 96 9.25 20.16 27.98
C GLU A 96 10.11 18.92 28.25
N ASP A 97 10.42 18.13 27.22
CA ASP A 97 11.24 16.91 27.31
C ASP A 97 12.71 17.16 26.93
N GLY A 98 13.13 18.43 26.85
CA GLY A 98 14.51 18.82 26.56
C GLY A 98 14.91 18.75 25.09
N ILE A 99 13.94 18.56 24.18
CA ILE A 99 14.20 18.51 22.73
C ILE A 99 14.22 19.94 22.19
N LEU A 100 15.40 20.40 21.75
CA LEU A 100 15.63 21.74 21.19
C LEU A 100 15.25 21.83 19.71
N ALA A 101 14.09 21.30 19.34
CA ALA A 101 13.51 21.39 18.00
C ALA A 101 12.17 22.14 18.06
N PRO A 102 11.65 22.65 16.93
CA PRO A 102 10.27 23.11 16.86
C PRO A 102 9.29 22.04 17.36
N GLU A 103 8.26 22.44 18.08
CA GLU A 103 7.27 21.50 18.57
C GLU A 103 6.27 21.13 17.47
N THR A 104 6.36 19.89 17.01
CA THR A 104 5.56 19.35 15.92
C THR A 104 5.13 17.93 16.24
N ASP A 105 4.23 17.40 15.43
CA ASP A 105 3.87 15.98 15.42
C ASP A 105 4.37 15.42 14.09
N ASP A 106 5.44 14.63 14.12
CA ASP A 106 6.16 14.20 12.95
C ASP A 106 5.83 12.76 12.57
N PHE A 107 5.55 12.54 11.29
CA PHE A 107 5.58 11.21 10.68
C PHE A 107 6.76 11.16 9.73
N LEU A 108 7.59 10.13 9.81
CA LEU A 108 8.85 10.09 9.06
C LEU A 108 9.02 8.77 8.33
N LEU A 109 9.73 8.86 7.20
CA LEU A 109 10.39 7.73 6.56
C LEU A 109 11.88 7.78 6.90
N GLN A 110 12.45 6.65 7.32
CA GLN A 110 13.89 6.47 7.45
C GLN A 110 14.32 5.18 6.76
N GLU A 111 15.15 5.28 5.73
CA GLU A 111 15.92 4.15 5.22
C GLU A 111 17.32 4.22 5.82
N SER A 112 17.72 3.20 6.57
CA SER A 112 19.03 3.20 7.22
C SER A 112 20.16 3.06 6.19
N ALA A 113 21.36 3.52 6.52
CA ALA A 113 22.53 3.45 5.64
C ALA A 113 22.78 2.03 5.09
N VAL A 114 22.60 1.01 5.93
CA VAL A 114 22.80 -0.40 5.55
C VAL A 114 21.70 -0.96 4.64
N GLU A 115 20.56 -0.28 4.52
CA GLU A 115 19.43 -0.65 3.67
C GLU A 115 19.41 0.11 2.33
N ARG A 116 20.28 1.11 2.17
CA ARG A 116 20.40 1.91 0.94
C ARG A 116 20.82 1.06 -0.25
N GLU A 117 20.20 1.30 -1.40
CA GLU A 117 20.64 0.75 -2.69
C GLU A 117 20.81 1.88 -3.73
N PRO A 118 22.01 2.06 -4.32
CA PRO A 118 23.26 1.39 -3.97
C PRO A 118 23.69 1.72 -2.53
N GLN A 119 24.48 0.81 -1.92
CA GLN A 119 24.95 0.97 -0.55
C GLN A 119 25.59 2.35 -0.30
N SER A 120 25.20 2.98 0.81
CA SER A 120 25.69 4.29 1.26
C SER A 120 26.10 4.20 2.73
N GLU A 121 27.03 5.06 3.16
CA GLU A 121 27.33 5.25 4.58
C GLU A 121 26.30 6.14 5.30
N PHE A 122 25.43 6.80 4.52
CA PHE A 122 24.41 7.72 5.02
C PHE A 122 23.00 7.17 4.85
N ALA A 123 22.12 7.49 5.80
CA ALA A 123 20.69 7.21 5.75
C ALA A 123 19.94 8.25 4.91
N LEU A 124 18.78 7.84 4.39
CA LEU A 124 17.76 8.76 3.85
C LEU A 124 16.70 8.98 4.94
N VAL A 125 16.38 10.24 5.23
CA VAL A 125 15.32 10.60 6.18
C VAL A 125 14.41 11.64 5.54
N SER A 126 13.10 11.43 5.64
CA SER A 126 12.08 12.41 5.25
C SER A 126 11.16 12.69 6.42
N TYR A 127 11.07 13.95 6.81
CA TYR A 127 10.18 14.45 7.86
C TYR A 127 8.90 15.00 7.24
N PHE A 128 7.76 14.68 7.86
CA PHE A 128 6.48 15.32 7.59
C PHE A 128 5.95 15.90 8.90
N HIS A 129 6.14 17.21 9.04
CA HIS A 129 5.80 17.97 10.24
C HIS A 129 4.33 18.41 10.19
N TYR A 130 3.58 18.01 11.22
CA TYR A 130 2.23 18.48 11.49
C TYR A 130 2.21 19.39 12.72
N PRO A 131 1.18 20.25 12.88
CA PRO A 131 1.04 21.07 14.08
C PRO A 131 1.03 20.24 15.37
N LYS A 132 1.63 20.74 16.45
CA LYS A 132 1.59 20.13 17.78
C LYS A 132 0.17 19.73 18.16
N GLY A 133 0.01 18.47 18.60
CA GLY A 133 -1.28 17.94 19.05
C GLY A 133 -2.11 17.25 17.97
N THR A 134 -1.67 17.27 16.70
CA THR A 134 -2.31 16.54 15.60
C THR A 134 -2.49 15.05 15.91
N PHE A 135 -1.49 14.43 16.54
CA PHE A 135 -1.48 13.00 16.89
C PHE A 135 -2.00 12.73 18.30
N SER A 136 -2.51 13.75 18.99
CA SER A 136 -3.09 13.64 20.34
C SER A 136 -2.14 12.98 21.36
N GLY A 137 -0.83 13.18 21.21
CA GLY A 137 0.19 12.60 22.08
C GLY A 137 0.49 11.11 21.82
N SER A 138 -0.11 10.49 20.79
CA SER A 138 0.12 9.08 20.45
C SER A 138 1.28 8.91 19.47
N THR A 139 2.14 7.93 19.72
CA THR A 139 3.22 7.48 18.84
C THR A 139 2.88 6.20 18.07
N GLU A 140 1.61 5.79 18.06
CA GLU A 140 1.13 4.66 17.24
C GLU A 140 1.35 4.94 15.75
N ILE A 141 1.54 3.92 14.91
CA ILE A 141 1.68 4.15 13.47
C ILE A 141 0.42 4.83 12.92
N ARG A 142 0.59 5.81 12.03
CA ARG A 142 -0.53 6.62 11.57
C ARG A 142 -1.33 5.87 10.51
N THR A 143 -2.66 5.93 10.57
CA THR A 143 -3.56 5.47 9.48
C THR A 143 -4.34 6.62 8.85
N SER A 144 -4.18 7.82 9.41
CA SER A 144 -4.72 9.08 8.91
C SER A 144 -3.81 10.24 9.34
N VAL A 145 -3.75 11.28 8.52
CA VAL A 145 -3.02 12.52 8.76
C VAL A 145 -3.84 13.70 8.21
N PRO A 146 -3.58 14.94 8.66
CA PRO A 146 -4.05 16.13 7.98
C PRO A 146 -3.67 16.13 6.49
N SER A 147 -4.38 16.93 5.69
CA SER A 147 -4.13 17.01 4.24
C SER A 147 -2.89 17.82 3.88
N THR A 148 -2.21 18.44 4.84
CA THR A 148 -1.04 19.29 4.61
C THR A 148 0.01 19.08 5.68
N ALA A 149 1.28 19.06 5.29
CA ALA A 149 2.44 19.04 6.17
C ALA A 149 3.52 19.99 5.65
N GLN A 150 4.43 20.42 6.54
CA GLN A 150 5.73 20.91 6.12
C GLN A 150 6.67 19.70 6.00
N ALA A 151 7.26 19.49 4.84
CA ALA A 151 8.15 18.36 4.57
C ALA A 151 9.60 18.81 4.46
N GLU A 152 10.50 17.98 4.97
CA GLU A 152 11.96 18.12 4.83
C GLU A 152 12.58 16.78 4.41
N ILE A 153 13.37 16.78 3.33
CA ILE A 153 14.00 15.57 2.79
C ILE A 153 15.53 15.69 2.91
N PHE A 154 16.14 14.73 3.58
CA PHE A 154 17.57 14.64 3.82
C PHE A 154 18.11 13.31 3.28
N PRO A 155 18.79 13.29 2.12
CA PRO A 155 19.21 12.05 1.48
C PRO A 155 20.49 11.45 2.05
N ASN A 156 21.27 12.26 2.77
CA ASN A 156 22.57 11.86 3.32
C ASN A 156 22.67 12.28 4.80
N VAL A 157 22.07 11.49 5.69
CA VAL A 157 22.05 11.70 7.14
C VAL A 157 22.98 10.73 7.83
N ASP A 158 23.91 11.23 8.65
CA ASP A 158 24.61 10.42 9.65
C ASP A 158 23.76 10.36 10.92
N PHE A 159 22.71 9.53 10.89
CA PHE A 159 21.69 9.47 11.94
C PHE A 159 22.18 8.62 13.13
N PRO A 160 22.01 9.07 14.40
CA PRO A 160 21.34 10.30 14.84
C PRO A 160 22.30 11.48 15.08
N ASN A 161 23.56 11.40 14.65
CA ASN A 161 24.61 12.37 15.00
C ASN A 161 24.42 13.73 14.32
N THR A 162 24.05 13.73 13.05
CA THR A 162 23.84 14.96 12.27
C THR A 162 22.64 14.84 11.34
N LEU A 163 21.92 15.94 11.16
CA LEU A 163 21.02 16.12 10.02
C LEU A 163 21.86 16.70 8.89
N GLY A 164 21.98 15.98 7.78
CA GLY A 164 22.78 16.39 6.63
C GLY A 164 22.19 17.57 5.85
N GLU A 165 22.60 17.74 4.59
CA GLU A 165 22.02 18.76 3.73
C GLU A 165 20.58 18.42 3.35
N VAL A 166 19.68 19.40 3.50
CA VAL A 166 18.28 19.30 3.09
C VAL A 166 18.18 19.54 1.59
N VAL A 167 17.58 18.60 0.84
CA VAL A 167 17.37 18.76 -0.61
C VAL A 167 16.00 19.29 -0.96
N PHE A 168 15.06 19.27 -0.02
CA PHE A 168 13.75 19.87 -0.17
C PHE A 168 13.21 20.30 1.19
N ARG A 169 12.67 21.52 1.26
CA ARG A 169 11.92 22.05 2.40
C ARG A 169 10.72 22.83 1.89
N GLY A 170 9.51 22.40 2.19
CA GLY A 170 8.31 23.09 1.72
C GLY A 170 7.00 22.47 2.18
N ASN A 171 5.90 23.15 1.86
CA ASN A 171 4.56 22.62 2.15
C ASN A 171 4.18 21.57 1.10
N VAL A 172 3.59 20.47 1.55
CA VAL A 172 3.10 19.38 0.70
C VAL A 172 1.66 19.05 1.05
N GLN A 173 0.89 18.61 0.06
CA GLN A 173 -0.38 17.94 0.30
C GLN A 173 -0.10 16.50 0.69
N THR A 174 -0.73 15.99 1.75
CA THR A 174 -0.51 14.63 2.27
C THR A 174 -1.81 13.83 2.32
N ARG A 175 -1.71 12.51 2.16
CA ARG A 175 -2.83 11.59 2.26
C ARG A 175 -2.35 10.23 2.73
N ILE A 176 -3.14 9.56 3.58
CA ILE A 176 -3.01 8.13 3.84
C ILE A 176 -4.24 7.44 3.27
N GLU A 177 -4.04 6.34 2.55
CA GLU A 177 -5.10 5.46 2.10
C GLU A 177 -4.77 4.00 2.36
N ARG A 178 -5.78 3.20 2.70
CA ARG A 178 -5.63 1.76 2.84
C ARG A 178 -5.42 1.16 1.46
N VAL A 179 -4.36 0.37 1.29
CA VAL A 179 -4.09 -0.39 0.08
C VAL A 179 -5.04 -1.60 0.07
N PRO A 180 -5.87 -1.77 -0.97
CA PRO A 180 -6.73 -2.95 -1.08
C PRO A 180 -5.89 -4.22 -1.12
N GLU A 181 -6.30 -5.25 -0.39
CA GLU A 181 -5.65 -6.55 -0.50
C GLU A 181 -5.75 -7.08 -1.94
N PRO A 182 -4.68 -7.69 -2.48
CA PRO A 182 -4.68 -8.25 -3.82
C PRO A 182 -5.67 -9.42 -4.03
N ALA A 183 -6.38 -9.86 -2.99
CA ALA A 183 -7.34 -10.98 -3.05
C ALA A 183 -8.59 -10.73 -3.93
N LEU A 184 -8.81 -9.52 -4.46
CA LEU A 184 -10.00 -9.21 -5.28
C LEU A 184 -9.75 -8.60 -6.67
N ILE A 185 -8.50 -8.43 -7.11
CA ILE A 185 -8.24 -7.99 -8.50
C ILE A 185 -8.36 -9.16 -9.49
N PHE A 186 -8.16 -10.41 -9.05
CA PHE A 186 -8.36 -11.59 -9.91
C PHE A 186 -9.83 -11.91 -10.24
N ALA A 187 -10.80 -11.36 -9.49
CA ALA A 187 -12.22 -11.53 -9.79
C ALA A 187 -12.70 -10.69 -11.00
N LEU A 188 -11.93 -9.67 -11.42
CA LEU A 188 -12.25 -8.83 -12.58
C LEU A 188 -11.57 -9.25 -13.89
N LEU A 189 -10.66 -10.24 -13.85
CA LEU A 189 -10.01 -10.81 -15.04
C LEU A 189 -10.55 -12.20 -15.44
N GLY A 190 -11.60 -12.69 -14.75
CA GLY A 190 -12.24 -13.97 -15.01
C GLY A 190 -13.34 -14.00 -16.09
N VAL A 191 -13.50 -12.93 -16.90
CA VAL A 191 -14.56 -12.86 -17.93
C VAL A 191 -14.00 -12.84 -19.37
N SER A 192 -12.70 -12.67 -19.58
CA SER A 192 -12.12 -12.52 -20.92
C SER A 192 -11.71 -13.83 -21.62
N VAL A 193 -11.70 -14.97 -20.93
CA VAL A 193 -11.26 -16.26 -21.54
C VAL A 193 -12.40 -17.07 -22.15
N TRP A 194 -13.67 -16.88 -21.74
CA TRP A 194 -14.80 -17.64 -22.29
C TRP A 194 -15.14 -17.24 -23.75
N PHE A 195 -14.81 -16.01 -24.15
CA PHE A 195 -15.09 -15.53 -25.52
C PHE A 195 -14.13 -16.06 -26.60
N LEU A 196 -12.99 -16.63 -26.24
CA LEU A 196 -12.04 -17.17 -27.23
C LEU A 196 -12.27 -18.66 -27.54
N VAL A 197 -12.97 -19.40 -26.68
CA VAL A 197 -13.27 -20.83 -26.91
C VAL A 197 -14.54 -21.04 -27.75
N SER A 198 -15.52 -20.14 -27.68
CA SER A 198 -16.78 -20.27 -28.43
C SER A 198 -16.66 -19.99 -29.94
N ARG A 199 -15.54 -19.40 -30.42
CA ARG A 199 -15.31 -19.15 -31.86
C ARG A 199 -14.66 -20.30 -32.63
N ARG A 200 -14.19 -21.37 -31.97
CA ARG A 200 -13.56 -22.52 -32.65
C ARG A 200 -14.50 -23.69 -32.95
N GLN A 201 -15.74 -23.68 -32.45
CA GLN A 201 -16.73 -24.73 -32.75
C GLN A 201 -17.74 -24.36 -33.86
N CYS A 202 -17.64 -23.16 -34.44
CA CYS A 202 -18.49 -22.71 -35.55
C CYS A 202 -17.68 -22.57 -36.86
N LYS A 203 -16.84 -23.57 -37.18
CA LYS A 203 -16.22 -23.72 -38.51
C LYS A 203 -16.34 -25.13 -39.11
N ASP A 204 -16.97 -26.07 -38.40
CA ASP A 204 -17.31 -27.39 -38.93
C ASP A 204 -18.82 -27.50 -39.18
N ALA A 205 -19.34 -26.69 -40.10
CA ALA A 205 -20.64 -26.98 -40.73
C ALA A 205 -20.82 -26.15 -42.02
N LYS A 206 -20.91 -26.85 -43.16
CA LYS A 206 -21.47 -26.41 -44.46
C LYS A 206 -20.57 -25.46 -45.28
N PHE A 207 -20.38 -25.61 -46.59
CA PHE A 207 -21.09 -26.39 -47.60
C PHE A 207 -20.20 -26.56 -48.85
N ARG A 208 -20.24 -27.79 -49.38
CA ARG A 208 -19.87 -28.22 -50.73
C ARG A 208 -20.73 -27.46 -51.75
N ILE A 209 -20.21 -27.02 -52.89
CA ILE A 209 -20.84 -27.09 -54.23
C ILE A 209 -19.78 -26.75 -55.31
N SER A 210 -19.76 -27.60 -56.34
CA SER A 210 -18.99 -27.57 -57.57
C SER A 210 -19.36 -26.41 -58.51
N THR A 211 -18.46 -26.06 -59.45
CA THR A 211 -18.72 -26.27 -60.89
C THR A 211 -17.45 -26.09 -61.71
N ASN A 212 -17.24 -27.04 -62.63
CA ASN A 212 -16.39 -26.94 -63.81
C ASN A 212 -17.01 -26.00 -64.84
N LEU A 213 -16.20 -25.14 -65.44
CA LEU A 213 -15.98 -24.88 -66.88
C LEU A 213 -15.34 -23.50 -67.06
#